data_AF-A0A124F3V1-F1
#
_entry.id   AF-A0A124F3V1-F1
#
_cell.length_a   1.000
_cell.length_b   1.000
_cell.length_c   1.000
_cell.angle_alpha   90.00
_cell.angle_beta   90.00
_cell.angle_gamma   90.00
#
_symmetry.space_group_name_H-M   'P 1'
#
loop_
_entity.id
_entity.type
_entity.pdbx_description
1 polymer ?
#
loop_
_entity_poly.entity_id
_entity_poly.type
_entity_poly.pdbx_seq_one_letter_code
_entity_poly.pdbx_strand_id
1 'polypeptide(L)'
;MEKAVQLKVRKDLESSQQLNIIKLKGSLIAKGYTEIIHIVDQDEEFHINSFQTPAAYKNEVHDFIAAFISKENLEDTITLCKG
;
A
#
# COMPACT_ATOMS: atom_id res chain seq x y z
N MET A 1 4.58 -2.47 20.17
CA MET A 1 4.34 -3.31 18.99
C MET A 1 4.07 -2.38 17.81
N GLU A 2 4.95 -2.40 16.82
CA GLU A 2 4.80 -1.61 15.59
C GLU A 2 3.58 -2.14 14.82
N LYS A 3 2.66 -1.27 14.43
CA LYS A 3 1.46 -1.69 13.69
C LYS A 3 1.79 -1.75 12.21
N ALA A 4 1.48 -2.88 11.58
CA ALA A 4 1.59 -3.00 10.14
C ALA A 4 0.43 -2.24 9.47
N VAL A 5 0.73 -1.47 8.43
CA VAL A 5 -0.25 -0.98 7.46
C VAL A 5 -0.34 -2.02 6.35
N GLN A 6 -1.54 -2.44 6.00
CA GLN A 6 -1.76 -3.48 5.00
C GLN A 6 -2.50 -2.90 3.79
N LEU A 7 -1.99 -3.20 2.61
CA LEU A 7 -2.54 -2.80 1.33
C LEU A 7 -2.96 -4.03 0.56
N LYS A 8 -4.24 -4.09 0.21
CA LYS A 8 -4.78 -5.06 -0.73
C LYS A 8 -4.54 -4.52 -2.14
N VAL A 9 -3.82 -5.26 -2.96
CA VAL A 9 -3.41 -4.85 -4.30
C VAL A 9 -3.87 -5.91 -5.30
N ARG A 10 -4.48 -5.47 -6.40
CA ARG A 10 -4.91 -6.36 -7.48
C ARG A 10 -3.71 -6.99 -8.18
N LYS A 11 -3.80 -8.25 -8.58
CA LYS A 11 -2.72 -8.96 -9.31
C LYS A 11 -2.69 -8.58 -10.78
N ASP A 12 -3.86 -8.48 -11.39
CA ASP A 12 -4.00 -8.04 -12.78
C ASP A 12 -3.97 -6.52 -12.83
N LEU A 13 -2.92 -5.99 -13.46
CA LEU A 13 -2.56 -4.58 -13.44
C LEU A 13 -2.07 -4.15 -14.82
N GLU A 14 -2.67 -3.09 -15.34
CA GLU A 14 -2.17 -2.41 -16.54
C GLU A 14 -0.82 -1.73 -16.25
N SER A 15 -0.01 -1.49 -17.28
CA SER A 15 1.34 -0.93 -17.10
C SER A 15 1.38 0.41 -16.34
N SER A 16 0.35 1.24 -16.50
CA SER A 16 0.20 2.52 -15.78
C SER A 16 -0.06 2.30 -14.28
N GLN A 17 -0.92 1.34 -13.94
CA GLN A 17 -1.23 0.96 -12.56
C GLN A 17 -0.01 0.36 -11.87
N GLN A 18 0.74 -0.51 -12.55
CA GLN A 18 1.99 -1.06 -12.04
C GLN A 18 3.01 0.04 -11.71
N LEU A 19 3.20 0.99 -12.62
CA LEU A 19 4.11 2.13 -12.40
C LEU A 19 3.67 2.97 -11.19
N ASN A 20 2.37 3.21 -11.03
CA ASN A 20 1.85 3.99 -9.91
C ASN A 20 1.97 3.25 -8.57
N ILE A 21 1.78 1.92 -8.55
CA ILE A 21 2.08 1.09 -7.37
C ILE A 21 3.56 1.18 -7.00
N ILE A 22 4.47 1.08 -7.97
CA ILE A 22 5.92 1.22 -7.73
C ILE A 22 6.23 2.59 -7.13
N LYS A 23 5.63 3.68 -7.65
CA LYS A 23 5.79 5.03 -7.09
C LYS A 23 5.25 5.14 -5.67
N LEU A 24 4.10 4.53 -5.38
CA LEU A 24 3.52 4.51 -4.03
C LEU A 24 4.48 3.85 -3.05
N LYS A 25 4.95 2.63 -3.37
CA LYS A 25 5.91 1.89 -2.55
C LYS A 25 7.21 2.67 -2.33
N GLY A 26 7.78 3.20 -3.41
CA GLY A 26 9.00 4.02 -3.35
C GLY A 26 8.81 5.27 -2.46
N SER A 27 7.64 5.90 -2.53
CA SER A 27 7.31 7.06 -1.68
C SER A 27 7.17 6.68 -0.21
N LEU A 28 6.58 5.51 0.09
CA LEU A 28 6.48 5.00 1.47
C LEU A 28 7.87 4.72 2.05
N ILE A 29 8.75 4.08 1.27
CA ILE A 29 10.14 3.81 1.67
C ILE A 29 10.92 5.10 1.88
N ALA A 30 10.79 6.07 0.97
CA ALA A 30 11.46 7.37 1.09
C ALA A 30 11.00 8.18 2.32
N LYS A 31 9.77 7.94 2.80
CA LYS A 31 9.25 8.51 4.05
C LYS A 31 9.69 7.75 5.32
N GLY A 32 10.48 6.70 5.17
CA GLY A 32 11.01 5.91 6.28
C GLY A 32 10.10 4.76 6.72
N TYR A 33 9.10 4.38 5.93
CA TYR A 33 8.27 3.20 6.20
C TYR A 33 8.90 1.97 5.57
N THR A 34 9.11 0.92 6.36
CA THR A 34 9.78 -0.29 5.90
C THR A 34 8.77 -1.23 5.26
N GLU A 35 8.97 -1.59 3.98
CA GLU A 35 8.20 -2.65 3.34
C GLU A 35 8.56 -3.99 4.00
N ILE A 36 7.55 -4.68 4.53
CA ILE A 36 7.71 -6.06 4.96
C ILE A 36 7.60 -6.92 3.70
N ILE A 37 8.66 -7.66 3.37
CA ILE A 37 8.79 -8.48 2.15
C ILE A 37 7.76 -9.63 2.08
N HIS A 38 6.82 -9.71 3.04
CA HIS A 38 5.78 -10.71 3.04
C HIS A 38 4.60 -10.25 2.18
N ILE A 39 4.64 -10.62 0.90
CA ILE A 39 3.47 -10.58 0.03
C ILE A 39 2.64 -11.81 0.33
N VAL A 40 1.45 -11.62 0.90
CA VAL A 40 0.51 -12.72 1.15
C VAL A 40 -0.44 -12.78 -0.04
N ASP A 41 -0.43 -13.90 -0.76
CA ASP A 41 -1.51 -14.22 -1.70
C ASP A 41 -2.82 -14.32 -0.89
N GLN A 42 -3.73 -13.37 -1.13
CA GLN A 42 -5.02 -13.35 -0.44
C GLN A 42 -5.99 -14.33 -1.11
N ASP A 43 -6.11 -14.20 -2.44
CA ASP A 43 -7.02 -14.94 -3.30
C ASP A 43 -6.53 -14.82 -4.76
N GLU A 44 -7.28 -15.28 -5.75
CA GLU A 44 -6.86 -15.25 -7.16
C GLU A 44 -6.70 -13.83 -7.72
N GLU A 45 -7.46 -12.86 -7.20
CA GLU A 45 -7.48 -11.49 -7.73
C GLU A 45 -6.53 -10.55 -6.99
N PHE A 46 -6.20 -10.83 -5.73
CA PHE A 46 -5.49 -9.89 -4.87
C PHE A 46 -4.36 -10.50 -4.05
N HIS A 47 -3.38 -9.66 -3.74
CA HIS A 47 -2.33 -9.94 -2.77
C HIS A 47 -2.27 -8.81 -1.72
N ILE A 48 -1.72 -9.10 -0.54
CA ILE A 48 -1.52 -8.12 0.52
C ILE A 48 -0.04 -7.70 0.58
N ASN A 49 0.22 -6.40 0.64
CA ASN A 49 1.52 -5.84 1.01
C ASN A 49 1.43 -5.25 2.42
N SER A 50 2.41 -5.56 3.25
CA SER A 50 2.45 -5.06 4.63
C SER A 50 3.64 -4.11 4.80
N PHE A 51 3.42 -2.98 5.46
CA PHE A 51 4.45 -1.98 5.77
C PHE A 51 4.53 -1.77 7.27
N GLN A 52 5.74 -1.74 7.84
CA GLN A 52 5.93 -1.33 9.22
C GLN A 52 6.02 0.19 9.29
N THR A 53 5.27 0.74 10.23
CA THR A 53 5.36 2.15 10.59
C THR A 53 5.31 2.27 12.12
N PRO A 54 6.04 3.24 12.71
CA PRO A 54 5.85 3.58 14.10
C PRO A 54 4.39 4.01 14.33
N ALA A 55 3.81 3.62 15.48
CA ALA A 55 2.40 3.89 15.77
C ALA A 55 2.03 5.39 15.71
N ALA A 56 2.99 6.28 15.99
CA ALA A 56 2.82 7.74 15.89
C ALA A 56 2.51 8.23 14.47
N TYR A 57 2.96 7.50 13.44
CA TYR A 57 2.81 7.87 12.04
C TYR A 57 1.70 7.08 11.32
N LYS A 58 0.95 6.23 12.03
CA LYS A 58 -0.12 5.40 11.41
C LYS A 58 -1.13 6.27 10.66
N ASN A 59 -1.62 7.34 11.28
CA ASN A 59 -2.62 8.21 10.65
C ASN A 59 -2.04 8.95 9.43
N GLU A 60 -0.82 9.49 9.55
CA GLU A 60 -0.15 10.17 8.44
C GLU A 60 0.04 9.24 7.24
N VAL A 61 0.46 7.99 7.48
CA VAL A 61 0.59 6.96 6.45
C VAL A 61 -0.75 6.68 5.77
N HIS A 62 -1.81 6.50 6.56
CA HIS A 62 -3.15 6.22 6.03
C HIS A 62 -3.64 7.38 5.15
N ASP A 63 -3.50 8.62 5.62
CA ASP A 63 -3.92 9.82 4.89
C ASP A 63 -3.11 10.01 3.61
N PHE A 64 -1.80 9.79 3.67
CA PHE A 64 -0.92 9.82 2.50
C PHE A 64 -1.34 8.79 1.45
N ILE A 65 -1.57 7.54 1.86
CA ILE A 65 -1.96 6.47 0.94
C ILE A 65 -3.34 6.74 0.35
N ALA A 66 -4.30 7.16 1.16
CA ALA A 66 -5.64 7.51 0.69
C ALA A 66 -5.60 8.67 -0.34
N ALA A 67 -4.84 9.72 -0.05
CA ALA A 67 -4.65 10.84 -0.97
C ALA A 67 -3.96 10.41 -2.27
N PHE A 68 -2.96 9.52 -2.19
CA PHE A 68 -2.28 8.99 -3.37
C PHE A 68 -3.20 8.14 -4.24
N ILE A 69 -3.97 7.23 -3.63
CA ILE A 69 -4.93 6.37 -4.34
C ILE A 69 -5.92 7.22 -5.11
N SER A 70 -6.51 8.23 -4.46
CA SER A 70 -7.48 9.10 -5.11
C SER A 70 -6.88 9.98 -6.21
N LYS A 71 -5.68 10.51 -5.97
CA LYS A 71 -4.98 11.34 -6.97
C LYS A 71 -4.65 10.57 -8.25
N GLU A 72 -4.24 9.31 -8.11
CA GLU A 72 -3.76 8.47 -9.20
C GLU A 72 -4.86 7.55 -9.79
N ASN A 73 -6.11 7.70 -9.34
CA ASN A 73 -7.28 6.89 -9.73
C ASN A 73 -7.05 5.37 -9.55
N LEU A 74 -6.58 4.97 -8.37
CA LEU A 74 -6.26 3.57 -8.04
C LEU A 74 -7.31 2.89 -7.15
N GLU A 75 -8.50 3.46 -6.99
CA GLU A 75 -9.54 2.99 -6.07
C GLU A 75 -9.96 1.54 -6.36
N ASP A 76 -9.98 1.14 -7.63
CA ASP A 76 -10.28 -0.23 -8.07
C ASP A 76 -9.07 -1.18 -8.04
N THR A 77 -7.89 -0.64 -7.71
CA THR A 77 -6.60 -1.34 -7.81
C THR A 77 -5.99 -1.61 -6.44
N ILE A 78 -6.04 -0.62 -5.55
CA ILE A 78 -5.44 -0.68 -4.23
C ILE A 78 -6.50 -0.27 -3.21
N THR A 79 -6.63 -1.06 -2.16
CA THR A 79 -7.47 -0.70 -1.02
C THR A 79 -6.67 -0.84 0.26
N LEU A 80 -6.86 0.13 1.16
CA LEU A 80 -6.27 0.06 2.48
C LEU A 80 -7.07 -0.90 3.35
N CYS A 81 -6.43 -1.94 3.89
CA CYS A 81 -7.09 -2.89 4.78
C CYS A 81 -7.40 -2.18 6.11
N LYS A 82 -8.66 -2.27 6.57
CA LYS A 82 -9.03 -1.80 7.91
C LYS A 82 -8.42 -2.78 8.93
N GLY A 83 -7.50 -2.29 9.75
CA GLY A 83 -6.86 -3.04 10.85
C GLY A 83 -7.00 -2.32 12.18
#